data_AF-A0A3B5PX39-F1
#
_entry.id   AF-A0A3B5PX39-F1
#
_cell.length_a   1.000
_cell.length_b   1.000
_cell.length_c   1.000
_cell.angle_alpha   90.00
_cell.angle_beta   90.00
_cell.angle_gamma   90.00
#
_symmetry.space_group_name_H-M   'P 1'
#
loop_
_entity.id
_entity.type
_entity.pdbx_description
1 polymer ?
#
loop_
_entity_poly.entity_id
_entity_poly.type
_entity_poly.pdbx_seq_one_letter_code
_entity_poly.pdbx_strand_id
1 'polypeptide(L)'
;MAPTREMSLETKERIVKLLEEGNPSRMVAKDVGCSQSAVSKIWTKYKQHGMVVKAKRTGRPRKTSKRQDKQLKAICLENRKSTTKQMKHKWEEVGVNVCDRTVRNRLKEMGFQYRKAKRKPALTPKHKRTRLQWAKERQSWTLVTTPSCSPRMAAICAPSALGRLGSGCWTAEERKKHQKKKKGEVTASYDLDLLMTCANLRLFSAKKTLW
;
A
#
# COMPACT_ATOMS: atom_id res chain seq x y z
N MET A 1 31.36 26.37 -7.61
CA MET A 1 31.05 27.57 -6.80
C MET A 1 30.08 27.19 -5.69
N ALA A 2 30.41 27.53 -4.44
CA ALA A 2 29.53 27.28 -3.30
C ALA A 2 28.33 28.25 -3.31
N PRO A 3 27.15 27.84 -2.79
CA PRO A 3 26.03 28.75 -2.60
C PRO A 3 26.45 29.86 -1.62
N THR A 4 26.31 31.11 -2.02
CA THR A 4 26.50 32.24 -1.09
C THR A 4 25.40 32.23 -0.04
N ARG A 5 25.77 32.53 1.21
CA ARG A 5 24.82 32.63 2.34
C ARG A 5 23.76 33.68 2.01
N GLU A 6 22.48 33.30 2.10
CA GLU A 6 21.38 34.21 1.84
C GLU A 6 21.13 35.12 3.06
N MET A 7 20.77 36.37 2.80
CA MET A 7 20.29 37.29 3.84
C MET A 7 18.96 36.81 4.41
N SER A 8 18.75 37.03 5.71
CA SER A 8 17.49 36.70 6.40
C SER A 8 16.31 37.44 5.76
N LEU A 9 15.09 36.90 5.93
CA LEU A 9 13.87 37.53 5.41
C LEU A 9 13.60 38.87 6.10
N GLU A 10 13.71 38.89 7.43
CA GLU A 10 13.52 40.10 8.27
C GLU A 10 14.42 41.25 7.81
N THR A 11 15.70 40.95 7.52
CA THR A 11 16.64 41.96 7.05
C THR A 11 16.25 42.50 5.68
N LYS A 12 15.74 41.66 4.76
CA LYS A 12 15.29 42.12 3.44
C LYS A 12 14.01 42.95 3.53
N GLU A 13 13.07 42.57 4.40
CA GLU A 13 11.84 43.34 4.63
C GLU A 13 12.14 44.71 5.23
N ARG A 14 13.07 44.77 6.19
CA ARG A 14 13.56 46.05 6.74
C ARG A 14 14.16 46.94 5.65
N ILE A 15 14.97 46.38 4.74
CA ILE A 15 15.53 47.11 3.60
C ILE A 15 14.43 47.68 2.70
N VAL A 16 13.40 46.89 2.40
CA VAL A 16 12.29 47.32 1.53
C VAL A 16 11.50 48.45 2.18
N LYS A 17 11.15 48.33 3.47
CA LYS A 17 10.43 49.39 4.21
C LYS A 17 11.20 50.71 4.21
N LEU A 18 12.50 50.68 4.54
CA LEU A 18 13.34 51.87 4.57
C LEU A 18 13.46 52.55 3.20
N LEU A 19 13.43 51.78 2.11
CA LEU A 19 13.46 52.31 0.74
C LEU A 19 12.10 52.86 0.29
N GLU A 20 10.99 52.28 0.76
CA GLU A 20 9.63 52.81 0.53
C GLU A 20 9.43 54.16 1.23
N GLU A 21 10.03 54.35 2.40
CA GLU A 21 10.09 55.64 3.13
C GLU A 21 10.93 56.72 2.41
N GLY A 22 11.59 56.40 1.30
CA GLY A 22 12.35 57.36 0.49
C GLY A 22 13.82 57.53 0.91
N ASN A 23 14.33 56.70 1.83
CA ASN A 23 15.74 56.78 2.23
C ASN A 23 16.69 56.36 1.10
N PRO A 24 17.84 57.03 0.91
CA PRO A 24 18.79 56.66 -0.13
C PRO A 24 19.47 55.32 0.20
N SER A 25 19.67 54.48 -0.82
CA SER A 25 20.21 53.11 -0.64
C SER A 25 21.56 53.03 0.07
N ARG A 26 22.37 54.10 0.03
CA ARG A 26 23.65 54.19 0.76
C ARG A 26 23.45 54.27 2.27
N MET A 27 22.44 54.99 2.75
CA MET A 27 22.14 55.06 4.18
C MET A 27 21.56 53.74 4.67
N VAL A 28 20.57 53.20 3.96
CA VAL A 28 19.97 51.89 4.26
C VAL A 28 21.02 50.78 4.35
N ALA A 29 22.03 50.80 3.47
CA ALA A 29 23.13 49.84 3.50
C ALA A 29 23.96 49.93 4.80
N LYS A 30 24.22 51.14 5.31
CA LYS A 30 24.94 51.35 6.56
C LYS A 30 24.11 50.91 7.76
N ASP A 31 22.83 51.31 7.81
CA ASP A 31 21.92 51.01 8.93
C ASP A 31 21.70 49.50 9.11
N VAL A 32 21.65 48.78 7.98
CA VAL A 32 21.41 47.33 7.96
C VAL A 32 22.74 46.53 7.98
N GLY A 33 23.89 47.19 7.83
CA GLY A 33 25.20 46.52 7.80
C GLY A 33 25.42 45.65 6.57
N CYS A 34 24.91 46.05 5.41
CA CYS A 34 24.98 45.31 4.15
C CYS A 34 25.70 46.11 3.06
N SER A 35 26.12 45.45 1.97
CA SER A 35 26.68 46.16 0.83
C SER A 35 25.58 46.91 0.05
N GLN A 36 25.91 48.10 -0.45
CA GLN A 36 24.98 48.92 -1.24
C GLN A 36 24.47 48.18 -2.50
N SER A 37 25.31 47.33 -3.10
CA SER A 37 24.92 46.48 -4.23
C SER A 37 23.88 45.43 -3.85
N ALA A 38 23.92 44.90 -2.62
CA ALA A 38 22.90 43.96 -2.14
C ALA A 38 21.54 44.66 -1.97
N VAL A 39 21.53 45.86 -1.38
CA VAL A 39 20.34 46.71 -1.23
C VAL A 39 19.71 47.01 -2.59
N SER A 40 20.52 47.46 -3.56
CA SER A 40 20.06 47.74 -4.93
C SER A 40 19.45 46.50 -5.60
N LYS A 41 20.12 45.33 -5.50
CA LYS A 41 19.60 44.06 -6.05
C LYS A 41 18.27 43.63 -5.41
N ILE A 42 18.10 43.84 -4.11
CA ILE A 42 16.85 43.53 -3.40
C ILE A 42 15.74 44.46 -3.90
N TRP A 43 16.02 45.76 -3.99
CA TRP A 43 15.06 46.75 -4.47
C TRP A 43 14.60 46.51 -5.91
N THR A 44 15.52 46.24 -6.83
CA THR A 44 15.18 45.92 -8.22
C THR A 44 14.30 44.68 -8.31
N LYS A 45 14.61 43.62 -7.55
CA LYS A 45 13.79 42.41 -7.52
C LYS A 45 12.42 42.65 -6.92
N TYR A 46 12.33 43.48 -5.88
CA TYR A 46 11.07 43.85 -5.27
C TYR A 46 10.20 44.65 -6.24
N LYS A 47 10.75 45.62 -6.96
CA LYS A 47 10.01 46.35 -8.01
C LYS A 47 9.54 45.45 -9.17
N GLN A 48 10.32 44.42 -9.52
CA GLN A 48 9.96 43.50 -10.62
C GLN A 48 8.92 42.46 -10.24
N HIS A 49 9.02 41.88 -9.03
CA HIS A 49 8.22 40.72 -8.63
C HIS A 49 7.23 41.01 -7.50
N GLY A 50 7.34 42.15 -6.82
CA GLY A 50 6.54 42.50 -5.64
C GLY A 50 6.80 41.61 -4.41
N MET A 51 7.81 40.74 -4.46
CA MET A 51 8.08 39.77 -3.40
C MET A 51 9.51 39.92 -2.86
N VAL A 52 9.61 39.95 -1.53
CA VAL A 52 10.89 39.94 -0.81
C VAL A 52 11.45 38.51 -0.70
N VAL A 53 10.56 37.53 -0.67
CA VAL A 53 10.89 36.11 -0.61
C VAL A 53 11.40 35.64 -1.96
N LYS A 54 12.49 34.87 -1.93
CA LYS A 54 13.05 34.26 -3.14
C LYS A 54 12.09 33.20 -3.67
N ALA A 55 11.72 33.30 -4.93
CA ALA A 55 10.94 32.27 -5.60
C ALA A 55 11.65 30.91 -5.55
N LYS A 56 10.88 29.85 -5.34
CA LYS A 56 11.39 28.49 -5.36
C LYS A 56 11.94 28.20 -6.76
N ARG A 57 13.19 27.72 -6.81
CA ARG A 57 13.78 27.29 -8.09
C ARG A 57 12.98 26.09 -8.63
N THR A 58 12.73 26.09 -9.93
CA THR A 58 12.00 25.02 -10.65
C THR A 58 12.72 23.67 -10.60
N GLY A 59 14.03 23.68 -10.36
CA GLY A 59 14.85 22.47 -10.28
C GLY A 59 15.10 21.85 -11.65
N ARG A 60 15.67 20.64 -11.67
CA ARG A 60 15.95 19.90 -12.91
C ARG A 60 14.65 19.36 -13.52
N PRO A 61 14.40 19.52 -14.83
CA PRO A 61 13.22 18.95 -15.47
C PRO A 61 13.23 17.41 -15.37
N ARG A 62 12.03 16.84 -15.36
CA ARG A 62 11.83 15.38 -15.28
C ARG A 62 12.18 14.75 -16.63
N LYS A 63 12.72 13.53 -16.60
CA LYS A 63 12.88 12.70 -17.82
C LYS A 63 11.54 12.14 -18.31
N THR A 64 10.59 11.93 -17.41
CA THR A 64 9.28 11.32 -17.71
C THR A 64 8.20 12.38 -17.91
N SER A 65 7.28 12.12 -18.84
CA SER A 65 6.07 12.91 -19.09
C SER A 65 4.87 12.38 -18.29
N LYS A 66 3.89 13.24 -18.01
CA LYS A 66 2.62 12.85 -17.36
C LYS A 66 1.90 11.73 -18.11
N ARG A 67 1.99 11.68 -19.44
CA ARG A 67 1.40 10.59 -20.25
C ARG A 67 2.08 9.25 -19.97
N GLN A 68 3.41 9.25 -19.88
CA GLN A 68 4.19 8.05 -19.58
C GLN A 68 3.93 7.56 -18.15
N ASP A 69 3.77 8.47 -17.20
CA ASP A 69 3.42 8.12 -15.81
C ASP A 69 2.02 7.46 -15.74
N LYS A 70 1.05 7.88 -16.58
CA LYS A 70 -0.25 7.20 -16.70
C LYS A 70 -0.13 5.78 -17.26
N GLN A 71 0.76 5.56 -18.24
CA GLN A 71 1.03 4.22 -18.76
C GLN A 71 1.66 3.32 -17.69
N LEU A 72 2.63 3.84 -16.93
CA LEU A 72 3.21 3.11 -15.80
C LEU A 72 2.15 2.73 -14.76
N LYS A 73 1.19 3.62 -14.48
CA LYS A 73 0.04 3.32 -13.61
C LYS A 73 -0.81 2.17 -14.15
N ALA A 74 -1.09 2.14 -15.46
CA ALA A 74 -1.84 1.06 -16.09
C ALA A 74 -1.12 -0.30 -15.94
N ILE A 75 0.18 -0.35 -16.22
CA ILE A 75 1.01 -1.55 -16.05
C ILE A 75 0.97 -2.04 -14.59
N CYS A 76 1.00 -1.11 -13.63
CA CYS A 76 0.90 -1.45 -12.20
C CYS A 76 -0.45 -2.04 -11.80
N LEU A 77 -1.54 -1.57 -12.41
CA LEU A 77 -2.89 -2.04 -12.09
C LEU A 77 -3.21 -3.39 -12.72
N GLU A 78 -2.70 -3.64 -13.93
CA GLU A 78 -2.79 -4.92 -14.62
C GLU A 78 -2.17 -6.04 -13.77
N ASN A 79 -0.94 -5.82 -13.27
CA ASN A 79 -0.19 -6.81 -12.52
C ASN A 79 0.33 -6.26 -11.19
N ARG A 80 -0.53 -6.24 -10.16
CA ARG A 80 -0.21 -5.67 -8.82
C ARG A 80 0.96 -6.33 -8.08
N LYS A 81 1.38 -7.53 -8.49
CA LYS A 81 2.52 -8.27 -7.91
C LYS A 81 3.82 -8.09 -8.70
N SER A 82 3.80 -7.35 -9.79
CA SER A 82 4.98 -7.17 -10.65
C SER A 82 6.09 -6.43 -9.90
N THR A 83 7.33 -6.83 -10.18
CA THR A 83 8.52 -6.18 -9.61
C THR A 83 8.87 -4.93 -10.40
N THR A 84 9.55 -3.96 -9.78
CA THR A 84 9.98 -2.72 -10.48
C THR A 84 10.81 -2.99 -11.73
N LYS A 85 11.62 -4.05 -11.74
CA LYS A 85 12.39 -4.50 -12.93
C LYS A 85 11.48 -4.95 -14.08
N GLN A 86 10.47 -5.76 -13.77
CA GLN A 86 9.50 -6.22 -14.78
C GLN A 86 8.70 -5.05 -15.34
N MET A 87 8.29 -4.12 -14.47
CA MET A 87 7.62 -2.89 -14.90
C MET A 87 8.54 -2.02 -15.76
N LYS A 88 9.82 -1.92 -15.41
CA LYS A 88 10.82 -1.19 -16.20
C LYS A 88 10.92 -1.78 -17.60
N HIS A 89 11.07 -3.10 -17.75
CA HIS A 89 11.16 -3.74 -19.07
C HIS A 89 9.91 -3.53 -19.91
N LYS A 90 8.71 -3.73 -19.34
CA LYS A 90 7.44 -3.41 -20.02
C LYS A 90 7.33 -1.94 -20.42
N TRP A 91 7.97 -1.04 -19.69
CA TRP A 91 7.96 0.39 -19.98
C TRP A 91 9.03 0.80 -21.00
N GLU A 92 10.13 0.06 -21.08
CA GLU A 92 11.14 0.17 -22.14
C GLU A 92 10.56 -0.24 -23.50
N GLU A 93 9.70 -1.26 -23.56
CA GLU A 93 8.96 -1.64 -24.78
C GLU A 93 8.10 -0.50 -25.33
N VAL A 94 7.61 0.38 -24.46
CA VAL A 94 6.83 1.59 -24.83
C VAL A 94 7.75 2.74 -25.26
N GLY A 95 9.07 2.54 -25.29
CA GLY A 95 10.07 3.51 -25.72
C GLY A 95 10.63 4.40 -24.61
N VAL A 96 10.40 4.07 -23.33
CA VAL A 96 10.88 4.87 -22.19
C VAL A 96 12.05 4.20 -21.48
N ASN A 97 13.27 4.59 -21.81
CA ASN A 97 14.47 4.08 -21.12
C ASN A 97 14.70 4.80 -19.79
N VAL A 98 14.46 4.12 -18.66
CA VAL A 98 14.68 4.66 -17.31
C VAL A 98 15.20 3.58 -16.36
N CYS A 99 15.99 3.96 -15.36
CA CYS A 99 16.41 3.02 -14.32
C CYS A 99 15.27 2.63 -13.35
N ASP A 100 15.38 1.46 -12.73
CA ASP A 100 14.42 0.93 -11.74
C ASP A 100 14.11 1.92 -10.62
N ARG A 101 15.12 2.70 -10.22
CA ARG A 101 14.99 3.66 -9.12
C ARG A 101 13.98 4.75 -9.47
N THR A 102 13.98 5.24 -10.70
CA THR A 102 13.03 6.25 -11.15
C THR A 102 11.63 5.68 -11.24
N VAL A 103 11.46 4.45 -11.73
CA VAL A 103 10.16 3.74 -11.71
C VAL A 103 9.59 3.70 -10.29
N ARG A 104 10.41 3.31 -9.31
CA ARG A 104 10.02 3.28 -7.90
C ARG A 104 9.65 4.67 -7.36
N ASN A 105 10.39 5.71 -7.71
CA ASN A 105 10.11 7.07 -7.29
C ASN A 105 8.78 7.58 -7.90
N ARG A 106 8.51 7.28 -9.17
CA ARG A 106 7.24 7.60 -9.83
C ARG A 106 6.06 6.89 -9.19
N LEU A 107 6.19 5.59 -8.91
CA LEU A 107 5.16 4.84 -8.20
C LEU A 107 4.87 5.44 -6.82
N LYS A 108 5.90 5.83 -6.07
CA LYS A 108 5.74 6.51 -4.77
C LYS A 108 5.03 7.86 -4.90
N GLU A 109 5.39 8.68 -5.88
CA GLU A 109 4.71 9.96 -6.15
C GLU A 109 3.22 9.76 -6.47
N MET A 110 2.86 8.67 -7.13
CA MET A 110 1.47 8.29 -7.40
C MET A 110 0.75 7.65 -6.20
N GLY A 111 1.42 7.49 -5.05
CA GLY A 111 0.86 6.88 -3.85
C GLY A 111 0.94 5.35 -3.81
N PHE A 112 1.59 4.69 -4.77
CA PHE A 112 1.80 3.25 -4.72
C PHE A 112 2.94 2.90 -3.77
N GLN A 113 2.64 1.96 -2.87
CA GLN A 113 3.61 1.42 -1.93
C GLN A 113 3.56 -0.09 -1.96
N TYR A 114 4.74 -0.70 -1.84
CA TYR A 114 4.83 -2.14 -1.68
C TYR A 114 4.23 -2.55 -0.33
N ARG A 115 3.36 -3.56 -0.36
CA ARG A 115 2.79 -4.19 0.83
C ARG A 115 2.80 -5.70 0.64
N LYS A 116 3.14 -6.43 1.70
CA LYS A 116 3.05 -7.89 1.71
C LYS A 116 1.58 -8.31 1.84
N ALA A 117 1.09 -9.10 0.90
CA ALA A 117 -0.26 -9.65 0.98
C ALA A 117 -0.39 -10.61 2.18
N LYS A 118 -1.52 -10.56 2.90
CA LYS A 118 -1.82 -11.50 3.99
C LYS A 118 -1.99 -12.92 3.41
N ARG A 119 -1.32 -13.90 4.01
CA ARG A 119 -1.51 -15.32 3.65
C ARG A 119 -2.92 -15.74 4.07
N LYS A 120 -3.65 -16.37 3.16
CA LYS A 120 -5.01 -16.88 3.39
C LYS A 120 -5.09 -18.32 2.86
N PRO A 121 -5.87 -19.20 3.50
CA PRO A 121 -6.11 -20.54 2.97
C PRO A 121 -6.81 -20.45 1.61
N ALA A 122 -6.49 -21.36 0.70
CA ALA A 122 -7.14 -21.45 -0.59
C ALA A 122 -8.60 -21.90 -0.40
N LEU A 123 -9.54 -21.15 -0.97
CA LEU A 123 -10.96 -21.49 -0.93
C LEU A 123 -11.39 -22.03 -2.28
N THR A 124 -11.90 -23.26 -2.28
CA THR A 124 -12.59 -23.84 -3.44
C THR A 124 -13.88 -23.05 -3.72
N PRO A 125 -14.40 -23.09 -4.96
CA PRO A 125 -15.67 -22.44 -5.30
C PRO A 125 -16.83 -22.88 -4.40
N LYS A 126 -16.88 -24.18 -4.04
CA LYS A 126 -17.86 -24.73 -3.08
C LYS A 126 -17.78 -24.04 -1.72
N HIS A 127 -16.57 -23.91 -1.15
CA HIS A 127 -16.37 -23.22 0.13
C HIS A 127 -16.84 -21.76 0.09
N LYS A 128 -16.57 -21.04 -1.01
CA LYS A 128 -16.99 -19.65 -1.16
C LYS A 128 -18.51 -19.52 -1.14
N ARG A 129 -19.23 -20.38 -1.88
CA ARG A 129 -20.70 -20.38 -1.93
C ARG A 129 -21.31 -20.67 -0.56
N THR A 130 -20.89 -21.76 0.09
CA THR A 130 -21.44 -22.15 1.41
C THR A 130 -21.16 -21.09 2.47
N ARG A 131 -19.95 -20.52 2.52
CA ARG A 131 -19.62 -19.44 3.49
C ARG A 131 -20.42 -18.17 3.24
N LEU A 132 -20.61 -17.79 1.98
CA LEU A 132 -21.40 -16.62 1.62
C LEU A 132 -22.88 -16.80 2.01
N GLN A 133 -23.46 -17.97 1.70
CA GLN A 133 -24.83 -18.29 2.07
C GLN A 133 -25.01 -18.28 3.59
N TRP A 134 -24.12 -18.93 4.34
CA TRP A 134 -24.15 -18.95 5.80
C TRP A 134 -24.11 -17.54 6.39
N ALA A 135 -23.27 -16.65 5.84
CA ALA A 135 -23.17 -15.26 6.28
C ALA A 135 -24.42 -14.45 5.94
N LYS A 136 -25.03 -14.66 4.76
CA LYS A 136 -26.28 -14.00 4.34
C LYS A 136 -27.46 -14.38 5.23
N GLU A 137 -27.63 -15.66 5.55
CA GLU A 137 -28.69 -16.16 6.44
C GLU A 137 -28.62 -15.58 7.86
N ARG A 138 -27.45 -15.07 8.27
CA ARG A 138 -27.13 -14.67 9.65
C ARG A 138 -26.67 -13.22 9.76
N GLN A 139 -27.02 -12.36 8.79
CA GLN A 139 -26.65 -10.94 8.80
C GLN A 139 -27.20 -10.18 10.00
N SER A 140 -28.42 -10.51 10.44
CA SER A 140 -29.10 -9.90 11.57
C SER A 140 -28.89 -10.65 12.89
N TRP A 141 -27.92 -11.57 12.96
CA TRP A 141 -27.64 -12.30 14.19
C TRP A 141 -27.02 -11.35 15.22
N THR A 142 -27.85 -10.81 16.11
CA THR A 142 -27.40 -10.14 17.34
C THR A 142 -27.06 -11.18 18.38
N LEU A 143 -25.89 -11.05 19.01
CA LEU A 143 -25.55 -11.88 20.16
C LEU A 143 -26.58 -11.59 21.26
N VAL A 144 -27.55 -12.49 21.45
CA VAL A 144 -28.38 -12.48 22.64
C VAL A 144 -27.43 -12.79 23.79
N THR A 145 -26.94 -11.76 24.46
CA THR A 145 -26.36 -11.90 25.80
C THR A 145 -27.48 -12.43 26.68
N THR A 146 -27.51 -13.75 26.88
CA THR A 146 -28.49 -14.40 27.73
C THR A 146 -28.43 -13.79 29.14
N PRO A 147 -29.51 -13.19 29.67
CA PRO A 147 -29.51 -12.67 31.04
C PRO A 147 -29.68 -13.77 32.10
N SER A 148 -29.52 -15.05 31.75
CA SER A 148 -29.73 -16.18 32.64
C SER A 148 -28.45 -16.81 33.19
N CYS A 149 -27.39 -16.02 33.39
CA CYS A 149 -26.29 -16.48 34.25
C CYS A 149 -26.58 -16.04 35.68
N SER A 150 -27.12 -16.96 36.50
CA SER A 150 -27.20 -16.77 37.96
C SER A 150 -25.81 -16.36 38.50
N PRO A 151 -25.71 -15.37 39.41
CA PRO A 151 -24.43 -14.87 39.93
C PRO A 151 -23.49 -15.96 40.46
N ARG A 152 -24.01 -17.12 40.85
CA ARG A 152 -23.24 -18.26 41.36
C ARG A 152 -22.37 -18.96 40.29
N MET A 153 -22.61 -18.73 38.99
CA MET A 153 -21.79 -19.28 37.90
C MET A 153 -20.79 -18.26 37.31
N ALA A 154 -20.85 -16.99 37.71
CA ALA A 154 -19.93 -15.96 37.22
C ALA A 154 -18.48 -16.15 37.70
N ALA A 155 -18.25 -16.93 38.77
CA ALA A 155 -16.92 -17.16 39.32
C ALA A 155 -16.05 -18.16 38.52
N ILE A 156 -16.64 -18.93 37.60
CA ILE A 156 -15.88 -19.87 36.73
C ILE A 156 -15.49 -19.21 35.40
N CYS A 157 -16.17 -18.12 35.02
CA CYS A 157 -15.96 -17.42 33.75
C CYS A 157 -15.36 -16.01 33.92
N ALA A 158 -14.52 -15.81 34.93
CA ALA A 158 -13.57 -14.70 34.87
C ALA A 158 -12.55 -15.00 33.75
N PRO A 159 -12.33 -14.10 32.77
CA PRO A 159 -11.38 -14.35 31.71
C PRO A 159 -9.95 -14.28 32.28
N SER A 160 -9.40 -15.44 32.66
CA SER A 160 -7.95 -15.56 32.81
C SER A 160 -7.32 -15.24 31.46
N ALA A 161 -6.36 -14.33 31.46
CA ALA A 161 -5.74 -13.64 30.33
C ALA A 161 -4.94 -14.53 29.34
N LEU A 162 -5.31 -15.81 29.15
CA LEU A 162 -4.66 -16.71 28.23
C LEU A 162 -5.71 -17.30 27.28
N GLY A 163 -5.72 -16.77 26.06
CA GLY A 163 -6.59 -17.19 24.98
C GLY A 163 -6.66 -18.70 24.81
N ARG A 164 -7.86 -19.25 24.98
CA ARG A 164 -8.22 -20.56 24.46
C ARG A 164 -9.73 -20.56 24.19
N LEU A 165 -10.11 -20.40 22.92
CA LEU A 165 -11.48 -20.59 22.45
C LEU A 165 -11.80 -22.10 22.50
N GLY A 166 -12.22 -22.57 23.67
CA GLY A 166 -12.66 -23.94 23.92
C GLY A 166 -14.17 -24.06 23.79
N SER A 167 -14.60 -24.88 22.82
CA SER A 167 -15.81 -25.72 22.84
C SER A 167 -17.09 -25.12 23.45
N GLY A 168 -17.95 -24.56 22.60
CA GLY A 168 -19.36 -24.40 22.94
C GLY A 168 -20.00 -25.77 23.24
N CYS A 169 -20.78 -25.85 24.32
CA CYS A 169 -21.59 -27.02 24.66
C CYS A 169 -22.66 -27.19 23.59
N TRP A 170 -22.52 -28.22 22.76
CA TRP A 170 -23.54 -28.60 21.78
C TRP A 170 -24.78 -29.08 22.51
N THR A 171 -25.94 -28.52 22.17
CA THR A 171 -27.21 -29.07 22.64
C THR A 171 -27.40 -30.49 22.09
N ALA A 172 -28.16 -31.34 22.80
CA ALA A 172 -28.39 -32.72 22.38
C ALA A 172 -29.02 -32.84 20.98
N GLU A 173 -29.78 -31.82 20.56
CA GLU A 173 -30.36 -31.69 19.23
C GLU A 173 -29.33 -31.38 18.14
N GLU A 174 -28.36 -30.50 18.43
CA GLU A 174 -27.30 -30.15 17.49
C GLU A 174 -26.33 -31.32 17.28
N ARG A 175 -26.09 -32.15 18.31
CA ARG A 175 -25.34 -33.41 18.19
C ARG A 175 -26.02 -34.39 17.23
N LYS A 176 -27.35 -34.56 17.31
CA LYS A 176 -28.11 -35.44 16.41
C LYS A 176 -28.06 -34.97 14.95
N LYS A 177 -28.15 -33.66 14.70
CA LYS A 177 -28.00 -33.09 13.33
C LYS A 177 -26.59 -33.30 12.76
N HIS A 178 -25.55 -33.15 13.57
CA HIS A 178 -24.18 -33.40 13.13
C HIS A 178 -23.92 -34.90 12.84
N GLN A 179 -24.49 -35.80 13.64
CA GLN A 179 -24.36 -37.25 13.46
C GLN A 179 -25.14 -37.76 12.23
N LYS A 180 -26.32 -37.20 11.96
CA LYS A 180 -27.11 -37.50 10.75
C LYS A 180 -26.40 -37.04 9.47
N LYS A 181 -25.67 -35.91 9.53
CA LYS A 181 -24.86 -35.40 8.41
C LYS A 181 -23.61 -36.26 8.13
N LYS A 182 -22.96 -36.79 9.17
CA LYS A 182 -21.83 -37.73 9.01
C LYS A 182 -22.25 -39.12 8.50
N LYS A 183 -23.42 -39.64 8.91
CA LYS A 183 -23.90 -40.95 8.42
C LYS A 183 -24.33 -40.94 6.95
N GLY A 184 -24.65 -39.78 6.37
CA GLY A 184 -24.99 -39.65 4.94
C GLY A 184 -23.81 -39.46 3.99
N GLU A 185 -22.58 -39.28 4.47
CA GLU A 185 -21.37 -39.08 3.64
C GLU A 185 -20.46 -40.33 3.55
N VAL A 186 -20.76 -41.42 4.28
CA VAL A 186 -19.85 -42.59 4.37
C VAL A 186 -20.33 -43.82 3.58
N THR A 187 -21.43 -43.76 2.82
CA THR A 187 -21.91 -44.88 1.99
C THR A 187 -21.90 -44.59 0.48
N ALA A 188 -20.95 -43.80 -0.01
CA ALA A 188 -20.81 -43.52 -1.44
C ALA A 188 -19.35 -43.51 -1.92
N SER A 189 -18.51 -44.41 -1.40
CA SER A 189 -17.12 -44.53 -1.88
C SER A 189 -16.46 -45.87 -1.58
N TYR A 190 -17.13 -47.00 -1.82
CA TYR A 190 -16.48 -48.29 -2.02
C TYR A 190 -17.39 -49.14 -2.90
N ASP A 191 -17.20 -49.05 -4.22
CA ASP A 191 -17.27 -50.19 -5.14
C ASP A 191 -17.03 -49.71 -6.58
N LEU A 192 -16.18 -50.46 -7.28
CA LEU A 192 -15.65 -50.27 -8.65
C LEU A 192 -14.41 -49.36 -8.78
N ASP A 193 -13.26 -49.83 -8.28
CA ASP A 193 -11.94 -49.61 -8.91
C ASP A 193 -10.85 -50.53 -8.30
N LEU A 194 -11.18 -51.81 -8.12
CA LEU A 194 -10.21 -52.83 -7.72
C LEU A 194 -10.40 -54.12 -8.54
N LEU A 195 -10.30 -54.03 -9.87
CA LEU A 195 -10.12 -55.20 -10.74
C LEU A 195 -9.59 -54.83 -12.15
N MET A 196 -8.62 -53.91 -12.28
CA MET A 196 -7.86 -53.74 -13.54
C MET A 196 -6.44 -53.21 -13.30
N THR A 197 -5.63 -53.99 -12.57
CA THR A 197 -4.16 -53.84 -12.53
C THR A 197 -3.48 -55.20 -12.72
N CYS A 198 -3.85 -55.88 -13.80
CA CYS A 198 -3.11 -57.02 -14.34
C CYS A 198 -3.12 -56.94 -15.88
N ALA A 199 -2.24 -56.11 -16.45
CA ALA A 199 -1.61 -56.36 -17.75
C ALA A 199 -0.63 -55.22 -18.09
N ASN A 200 0.56 -55.61 -18.55
CA ASN A 200 1.57 -54.81 -19.26
C ASN A 200 2.57 -53.99 -18.43
N LEU A 201 3.38 -54.72 -17.66
CA LEU A 201 4.83 -54.58 -17.81
C LEU A 201 5.22 -54.95 -19.25
N ARG A 202 5.68 -53.98 -20.04
CA ARG A 202 6.80 -54.13 -20.99
C ARG A 202 7.06 -52.82 -21.75
N LEU A 203 8.33 -52.42 -21.73
CA LEU A 203 9.03 -51.62 -22.75
C LEU A 203 8.74 -50.10 -22.78
N PHE A 204 9.61 -49.30 -22.15
CA PHE A 204 10.73 -48.67 -22.87
C PHE A 204 11.57 -47.81 -21.92
N SER A 205 12.81 -48.23 -21.73
CA SER A 205 13.90 -47.43 -21.17
C SER A 205 14.50 -46.58 -22.28
N ALA A 206 14.63 -45.25 -22.10
CA ALA A 206 15.70 -44.44 -22.68
C ALA A 206 15.64 -42.95 -22.24
N LYS A 207 16.64 -42.57 -21.43
CA LYS A 207 17.58 -41.45 -21.64
C LYS A 207 17.05 -40.15 -22.31
N LYS A 208 17.09 -39.01 -21.61
CA LYS A 208 18.17 -37.98 -21.71
C LYS A 208 17.81 -36.67 -21.00
N THR A 209 18.78 -36.24 -20.20
CA THR A 209 19.14 -34.87 -19.80
C THR A 209 19.30 -33.90 -20.98
N LEU A 210 18.90 -32.62 -20.82
CA LEU A 210 19.69 -31.37 -20.97
C LEU A 210 18.83 -30.14 -21.40
N TRP A 211 19.21 -29.00 -20.81
CA TRP A 211 18.79 -27.59 -20.99
C TRP A 211 17.48 -27.12 -20.34
#